data_AF-A0A3D1ZMS5-F1
#
_entry.id   AF-A0A3D1ZMS5-F1
#
_cell.length_a   1.000
_cell.length_b   1.000
_cell.length_c   1.000
_cell.angle_alpha   90.00
_cell.angle_beta   90.00
_cell.angle_gamma   90.00
#
_symmetry.space_group_name_H-M   'P 1'
#
loop_
_entity.id
_entity.type
_entity.pdbx_description
1 polymer ?
#
loop_
_entity_poly.entity_id
_entity_poly.type
_entity_poly.pdbx_seq_one_letter_code
_entity_poly.pdbx_strand_id
1 'polypeptide(L)' 'MKRLCHSDDIEEGCSRGFEIGEQKLFAVKKDAIIFVYENRCPHLGIELEWLEDQFLDQEGALIQCSTHGALFT' A
#
# COMPACT_ATOMS: atom_id res chain seq x y z
N MET A 1 11.16 0.30 17.99
CA MET A 1 10.65 1.26 16.99
C MET A 1 11.57 1.20 15.77
N LYS A 2 11.06 0.80 14.59
CA LYS A 2 11.84 0.70 13.36
C LYS A 2 11.47 1.86 12.43
N ARG A 3 12.46 2.61 11.95
CA ARG A 3 12.26 3.66 10.94
C ARG A 3 12.10 2.98 9.58
N LEU A 4 11.08 3.36 8.81
CA LEU A 4 10.79 2.81 7.48
C LEU A 4 11.38 3.69 6.38
N CYS A 5 10.85 4.90 6.23
CA CYS A 5 11.32 5.90 5.27
C CYS A 5 11.05 7.32 5.79
N HIS A 6 11.47 8.33 5.06
CA HIS A 6 10.99 9.70 5.23
C HIS A 6 9.59 9.84 4.62
N SER A 7 8.76 10.77 5.12
CA SER A 7 7.42 11.03 4.56
C SER A 7 7.43 11.54 3.13
N ASP A 8 8.58 12.05 2.70
CA ASP A 8 8.79 12.60 1.35
C ASP A 8 9.31 11.54 0.37
N ASP A 9 9.63 10.34 0.86
CA ASP A 9 9.94 9.18 0.01
C ASP A 9 8.66 8.56 -0.60
N ILE A 10 7.49 9.10 -0.25
CA ILE A 10 6.17 8.75 -0.79
C ILE A 10 5.55 10.04 -1.32
N GLU A 11 5.33 10.09 -2.64
CA GLU A 11 4.64 11.19 -3.30
C GLU A 11 3.13 11.15 -3.02
N GLU A 12 2.47 12.30 -3.14
CA GLU A 12 1.02 12.39 -2.97
C GLU A 12 0.29 11.54 -4.03
N GLY A 13 -0.67 10.71 -3.60
CA GLY A 13 -1.36 9.77 -4.49
C GLY A 13 -0.53 8.53 -4.84
N CYS A 14 0.58 8.28 -4.14
CA CYS A 14 1.41 7.10 -4.32
C CYS A 14 1.42 6.20 -3.08
N SER A 15 1.91 4.98 -3.29
CA SER A 15 2.10 3.97 -2.26
C SER A 15 3.54 3.47 -2.19
N ARG A 16 3.90 2.90 -1.05
CA ARG A 16 5.19 2.24 -0.85
C ARG A 16 5.06 1.01 0.04
N GLY A 17 5.64 -0.11 -0.38
CA GLY A 17 5.69 -1.37 0.34
C GLY A 17 6.86 -1.41 1.34
N PHE A 18 6.66 -2.17 2.42
CA PHE A 18 7.65 -2.39 3.47
C PHE A 18 7.59 -3.82 3.99
N GLU A 19 8.75 -4.34 4.39
CA GLU A 19 8.85 -5.62 5.08
C GLU A 19 9.52 -5.43 6.46
N ILE A 20 8.82 -5.89 7.50
CA ILE A 20 9.29 -5.82 8.90
C ILE A 20 9.19 -7.21 9.52
N GLY A 21 10.30 -7.95 9.51
CA GLY A 21 10.28 -9.34 9.93
C GLY A 21 9.41 -10.13 8.95
N GLU A 22 8.36 -10.77 9.44
CA GLU A 22 7.40 -11.53 8.62
C GLU A 22 6.19 -10.69 8.17
N GLN A 23 6.09 -9.43 8.62
CA GLN A 23 4.97 -8.56 8.27
C GLN A 23 5.25 -7.79 6.99
N LYS A 24 4.35 -7.95 6.00
CA LYS A 24 4.30 -7.10 4.81
C LYS A 24 3.29 -5.98 5.03
N LEU A 25 3.75 -4.75 4.86
CA LEU A 25 2.97 -3.53 5.06
C LEU A 25 3.08 -2.67 3.81
N PHE A 26 2.16 -1.74 3.65
CA PHE A 26 2.34 -0.65 2.70
C PHE A 26 1.77 0.64 3.26
N ALA A 27 2.34 1.75 2.82
CA ALA A 27 1.84 3.07 3.14
C ALA A 27 1.27 3.75 1.89
N VAL A 28 0.26 4.57 2.09
CA VAL A 28 -0.38 5.40 1.06
C VAL A 28 -0.35 6.84 1.56
N LYS A 29 0.04 7.77 0.68
CA LYS A 29 -0.05 9.21 0.97
C LYS A 29 -1.27 9.80 0.29
N LYS A 30 -2.22 10.28 1.10
CA LYS A 30 -3.47 10.87 0.63
C LYS A 30 -3.85 12.05 1.51
N ASP A 31 -4.16 13.18 0.87
CA ASP A 31 -4.49 14.45 1.51
C ASP A 31 -3.38 14.90 2.49
N ALA A 32 -2.11 14.71 2.11
CA ALA A 32 -0.92 14.94 2.96
C ALA A 32 -0.86 14.08 4.24
N ILE A 33 -1.69 13.06 4.37
CA ILE A 33 -1.71 12.10 5.47
C ILE A 33 -1.14 10.77 4.98
N ILE A 34 -0.29 10.15 5.80
CA ILE A 34 0.21 8.81 5.56
C ILE A 34 -0.68 7.80 6.28
N PHE A 35 -1.28 6.90 5.52
CA PHE A 35 -2.00 5.74 6.03
C PHE A 35 -1.11 4.50 5.86
N VAL A 36 -1.15 3.57 6.81
CA VAL A 36 -0.38 2.33 6.77
C VAL A 36 -1.32 1.15 6.94
N TYR A 37 -1.17 0.16 6.07
CA TYR A 37 -2.04 -1.00 5.98
C TYR A 37 -1.19 -2.29 5.99
N GLU A 38 -1.80 -3.39 6.39
CA GLU A 38 -1.25 -4.72 6.17
C GLU A 38 -1.41 -5.07 4.69
N ASN A 39 -0.33 -5.55 4.07
CA ASN A 39 -0.38 -6.03 2.69
C ASN A 39 -1.05 -7.41 2.63
N ARG A 40 -2.37 -7.41 2.79
CA ARG A 40 -3.17 -8.63 2.81
C ARG A 40 -4.59 -8.35 2.33
N CYS A 41 -4.94 -8.94 1.20
CA CYS A 41 -6.27 -8.89 0.64
C CYS A 41 -7.28 -9.52 1.62
N PRO A 42 -8.31 -8.78 2.09
CA PRO A 42 -9.27 -9.31 3.06
C PRO A 42 -10.18 -10.41 2.46
N HIS A 43 -10.21 -10.54 1.13
CA HIS A 43 -10.99 -11.55 0.43
C HIS A 43 -10.26 -12.91 0.36
N LEU A 44 -9.01 -12.93 -0.10
CA LEU A 44 -8.26 -14.16 -0.37
C LEU A 44 -7.06 -14.39 0.57
N GLY A 45 -6.70 -13.41 1.40
CA GLY A 45 -5.56 -13.48 2.31
C GLY A 45 -4.19 -13.43 1.64
N ILE A 46 -4.14 -13.13 0.34
CA ILE A 46 -2.92 -12.96 -0.47
C ILE A 46 -2.44 -11.50 -0.46
N GLU A 47 -1.24 -11.25 -0.97
CA GLU A 47 -0.72 -9.89 -1.18
C GLU A 47 -1.58 -9.11 -2.19
N LEU A 48 -1.66 -7.79 -2.01
CA LEU A 48 -2.52 -6.90 -2.81
C LEU A 48 -1.85 -6.52 -4.13
N GLU A 49 -0.55 -6.35 -4.14
CA GLU A 49 0.28 -5.95 -5.27
C GLU A 49 0.90 -7.15 -5.98
N TRP A 50 1.14 -7.00 -7.28
CA TRP A 50 2.00 -7.91 -8.05
C TRP A 50 3.35 -7.27 -8.39
N LEU A 51 3.36 -5.94 -8.52
CA LEU A 51 4.56 -5.14 -8.70
C LEU A 51 4.80 -4.32 -7.41
N GLU A 52 6.06 -4.22 -7.01
CA GLU A 52 6.47 -3.41 -5.87
C GLU A 52 5.88 -1.99 -5.95
N ASP A 53 5.41 -1.50 -4.81
CA ASP A 53 4.83 -0.17 -4.63
C ASP A 53 3.52 0.11 -5.39
N GLN A 54 2.98 -0.84 -6.17
CA GLN A 54 1.71 -0.68 -6.91
C GLN A 54 0.51 -1.25 -6.15
N PHE A 55 0.02 -0.47 -5.17
CA PHE A 55 -1.15 -0.84 -4.37
C PHE A 55 -2.43 -0.10 -4.75
N LEU A 56 -2.31 0.98 -5.52
CA LEU A 56 -3.41 1.86 -5.87
C LEU A 56 -3.95 1.57 -7.27
N ASP A 57 -5.20 1.98 -7.52
CA ASP A 57 -5.76 2.05 -8.87
C ASP A 57 -5.01 3.08 -9.75
N GLN A 58 -5.35 3.12 -11.04
CA GLN A 58 -4.65 3.99 -12.01
C GLN A 58 -4.78 5.48 -11.67
N GLU A 59 -5.85 5.84 -10.96
CA GLU A 59 -6.15 7.17 -10.49
C GLU A 59 -5.45 7.53 -9.17
N GLY A 60 -4.83 6.56 -8.47
CA GLY A 60 -4.19 6.77 -7.17
C GLY A 60 -5.19 7.05 -6.03
N ALA A 61 -6.47 6.75 -6.23
CA ALA A 61 -7.56 7.15 -5.36
C ALA A 61 -7.95 6.06 -4.34
N LEU A 62 -7.85 4.80 -4.77
CA LEU A 62 -8.30 3.62 -4.03
C LEU A 62 -7.22 2.55 -4.01
N ILE A 63 -7.20 1.72 -2.98
CA ILE A 63 -6.34 0.55 -2.92
C ILE A 63 -6.97 -0.54 -3.80
N GLN A 64 -6.20 -1.14 -4.71
CA GLN A 64 -6.67 -2.16 -5.63
C GLN A 64 -5.93 -3.48 -5.42
N CYS A 65 -6.69 -4.57 -5.26
CA CYS A 65 -6.11 -5.92 -5.33
C CYS A 65 -5.79 -6.28 -6.78
N SER A 66 -4.51 -6.42 -7.10
CA SER A 66 -3.99 -6.76 -8.43
C SER A 66 -4.50 -8.09 -8.98
N THR A 67 -4.99 -8.99 -8.12
CA THR A 67 -5.46 -10.32 -8.53
C THR A 67 -6.83 -10.31 -9.22
N HIS A 68 -7.76 -9.48 -8.76
CA HIS A 68 -9.13 -9.46 -9.30
C HIS A 68 -9.82 -8.08 -9.22
N GLY A 69 -9.04 -7.01 -9.03
CA GLY A 69 -9.49 -5.62 -9.18
C GLY A 69 -10.42 -5.10 -8.08
N ALA A 70 -10.54 -5.78 -6.94
CA ALA A 70 -11.34 -5.29 -5.83
C ALA A 70 -10.74 -4.00 -5.24
N LEU A 71 -11.59 -3.05 -4.87
CA LEU A 71 -11.21 -1.70 -4.44
C LEU A 71 -11.54 -1.46 -2.96
N PHE A 72 -10.66 -0.73 -2.26
CA PHE A 72 -10.75 -0.44 -0.82
C PHE A 72 -10.34 1.01 -0.50
N THR A 73 -10.76 1.50 0.68
CA THR A 73 -10.42 2.82 1.26
C THR A 73 -9.85 2.67 2.66
#